data_AF-A0A379WCE4-F1
#
_entry.id   AF-A0A379WCE4-F1
#
_cell.length_a   1.000
_cell.length_b   1.000
_cell.length_c   1.000
_cell.angle_alpha   90.00
_cell.angle_beta   90.00
_cell.angle_gamma   90.00
#
_symmetry.space_group_name_H-M   'P 1'
#
loop_
_entity.id
_entity.type
_entity.pdbx_description
1 polymer ?
#
loop_
_entity_poly.entity_id
_entity_poly.type
_entity_poly.pdbx_seq_one_letter_code
_entity_poly.pdbx_strand_id
1 'polypeptide(L)'
;MANDVEYGLASYIWTQDVSKVLRLARGIEAGMVFVNTQNVRDLRQPFGGVKASGTGREGGEYSFEVFAEMKNVCISMGDHPIPKWGV
;
A
#
# COMPACT_ATOMS: atom_id res chain seq x y z
N MET A 1 16.37 6.19 16.82
CA MET A 1 15.52 5.51 17.82
C MET A 1 14.25 4.94 17.20
N ALA A 2 13.23 5.73 16.83
CA ALA A 2 11.96 5.17 16.33
C ALA A 2 12.11 4.27 15.07
N ASN A 3 12.99 4.67 14.14
CA ASN A 3 13.28 3.89 12.93
C ASN A 3 14.47 2.94 13.08
N ASP A 4 15.14 2.96 14.23
CA ASP A 4 16.39 2.21 14.49
C ASP A 4 16.07 0.77 14.93
N VAL A 5 15.30 0.10 14.08
CA VAL A 5 14.71 -1.21 14.27
C VAL A 5 14.46 -1.82 12.89
N GLU A 6 14.62 -3.14 12.78
CA GLU A 6 14.48 -3.90 11.54
C GLU A 6 13.03 -3.95 11.02
N TYR A 7 12.05 -3.68 11.88
CA TYR A 7 10.62 -3.78 11.62
C TYR A 7 9.98 -2.42 11.30
N GLY A 8 8.80 -2.46 10.69
CA GLY A 8 8.07 -1.27 10.25
C GLY A 8 6.58 -1.52 10.05
N LEU A 9 5.91 -2.20 10.99
CA LEU A 9 4.47 -2.49 10.88
C LEU A 9 3.61 -1.28 11.26
N ALA A 10 3.65 -0.90 12.54
CA ALA A 10 2.82 0.16 13.10
C ALA A 10 3.62 1.07 14.04
N SER A 11 3.18 2.31 14.15
CA SER A 11 3.73 3.32 15.06
C SER A 11 2.63 4.17 15.68
N TYR A 12 2.94 4.80 16.81
CA TYR A 12 2.00 5.62 17.57
C TYR A 12 2.63 6.96 17.93
N ILE A 13 1.91 8.05 17.71
CA ILE A 13 2.33 9.41 18.09
C ILE A 13 1.32 9.97 19.09
N TRP A 14 1.80 10.38 20.26
CA TRP A 14 0.99 11.02 21.30
C TRP A 14 1.47 12.45 21.53
N THR A 15 0.73 13.42 20.99
CA THR A 15 1.05 14.85 21.13
C THR A 15 -0.14 15.72 20.73
N GLN A 16 -0.24 16.91 21.30
CA GLN A 16 -1.24 17.91 20.91
C GLN A 16 -0.78 18.80 19.73
N ASP A 17 0.51 18.74 19.38
CA ASP A 17 1.09 19.55 18.30
C ASP A 17 0.92 18.86 16.93
N VAL A 18 -0.07 19.31 16.16
CA VAL A 18 -0.38 18.77 14.83
C VAL A 18 0.78 18.94 13.83
N SER A 19 1.58 19.99 13.97
CA SER A 19 2.74 20.19 13.09
C SER A 19 3.82 19.13 13.34
N LYS A 20 4.04 18.76 14.61
CA LYS A 20 4.89 17.62 14.97
C LYS A 20 4.31 16.31 14.45
N VAL A 21 3.01 16.08 14.57
CA VAL A 21 2.36 14.87 14.03
C VAL A 21 2.69 14.69 12.55
N LEU A 22 2.41 15.70 11.72
CA LEU A 22 2.63 15.60 10.28
C LEU A 22 4.12 15.44 9.92
N ARG A 23 5.02 16.10 10.67
CA ARG A 23 6.47 15.96 10.47
C ARG A 23 6.96 14.56 10.84
N LEU A 24 6.53 14.03 11.99
CA LEU A 24 6.93 12.72 12.48
C LEU A 24 6.31 11.61 11.63
N ALA A 25 5.02 11.69 11.29
CA ALA A 25 4.34 10.69 10.47
C ALA A 25 5.00 10.51 9.09
N ARG A 26 5.52 11.58 8.49
CA ARG A 26 6.30 11.49 7.24
C ARG A 26 7.68 10.86 7.40
N GLY A 27 8.29 10.98 8.58
CA GLY A 27 9.64 10.49 8.85
C GLY A 27 9.69 9.09 9.46
N ILE A 28 8.59 8.60 10.05
CA ILE A 28 8.53 7.26 10.63
C ILE A 28 8.42 6.22 9.52
N GLU A 29 9.28 5.21 9.58
CA GLU A 29 9.30 4.10 8.62
C GLU A 29 8.39 2.96 9.09
N ALA A 30 7.09 3.18 9.02
CA ALA A 30 6.08 2.17 9.34
C ALA A 30 4.91 2.25 8.35
N GLY A 31 4.26 1.11 8.08
CA GLY A 31 3.09 1.11 7.20
C GLY A 31 1.83 1.72 7.84
N MET A 32 1.74 1.69 9.17
CA MET A 32 0.65 2.32 9.94
C MET A 32 1.18 3.37 10.91
N VAL A 33 0.54 4.54 10.97
CA VAL A 33 0.82 5.59 11.96
C VAL A 33 -0.48 6.01 12.63
N PHE A 34 -0.63 5.74 13.92
CA PHE A 34 -1.80 6.13 14.70
C PHE A 34 -1.47 7.34 15.57
N VAL A 35 -2.37 8.32 15.62
CA VAL A 35 -2.13 9.59 16.34
C VAL A 35 -3.19 9.75 17.41
N ASN A 36 -2.75 9.92 18.66
CA ASN A 36 -3.63 10.12 19.82
C ASN A 36 -4.74 9.07 19.96
N THR A 37 -4.45 7.85 19.52
CA THR A 37 -5.38 6.72 19.55
C THR A 37 -4.60 5.41 19.59
N GLN A 38 -5.28 4.35 20.02
CA GLN A 38 -4.80 2.98 19.88
C GLN A 38 -4.94 2.50 18.42
N ASN A 39 -4.83 1.20 18.17
CA ASN A 39 -5.05 0.60 16.85
C ASN A 39 -6.54 0.58 16.43
N VAL A 40 -7.11 1.75 16.11
CA VAL A 40 -8.44 1.87 15.49
C VAL A 40 -8.31 1.64 14.00
N ARG A 41 -8.97 0.60 13.48
CA ARG A 41 -8.86 0.21 12.07
C ARG A 41 -10.15 0.45 11.30
N ASP A 42 -10.00 0.94 10.07
CA ASP A 42 -11.01 0.85 9.02
C ASP A 42 -10.58 -0.21 8.00
N LEU A 43 -11.47 -1.16 7.68
CA LEU A 43 -11.16 -2.28 6.78
C LEU A 43 -10.90 -1.85 5.33
N ARG A 44 -11.25 -0.60 4.98
CA ARG A 44 -11.01 -0.03 3.65
C ARG A 44 -9.63 0.62 3.52
N GLN A 45 -8.98 0.92 4.64
CA GLN A 45 -7.64 1.51 4.65
C GLN A 45 -6.58 0.45 4.32
N PRO A 46 -5.47 0.83 3.67
CA PRO A 46 -4.38 -0.08 3.39
C PRO A 46 -3.70 -0.50 4.69
N PHE A 47 -3.69 -1.80 4.97
CA PHE A 47 -3.00 -2.40 6.10
C PHE A 47 -1.80 -3.20 5.61
N GLY A 48 -0.64 -2.99 6.23
CA GLY A 48 0.58 -3.71 5.92
C GLY A 48 1.80 -2.98 6.45
N GLY A 49 2.94 -3.65 6.45
CA GLY A 49 4.20 -3.11 6.98
C GLY A 49 5.20 -2.71 5.89
N VAL A 50 6.38 -2.31 6.35
CA VAL A 50 7.59 -2.12 5.54
C VAL A 50 8.78 -2.82 6.24
N LYS A 51 9.94 -2.85 5.59
CA LYS A 51 11.16 -3.55 6.07
C LYS A 51 10.88 -5.05 6.31
N ALA A 52 11.38 -5.61 7.42
CA ALA A 52 11.12 -7.00 7.79
C ALA A 52 9.67 -7.27 8.24
N SER A 53 8.79 -6.25 8.28
CA SER A 53 7.36 -6.44 8.56
C SER A 53 6.53 -6.78 7.32
N GLY A 54 7.18 -7.10 6.20
CA GLY A 54 6.55 -7.60 4.99
C GLY A 54 6.38 -6.56 3.89
N THR A 55 5.69 -6.97 2.83
CA THR A 55 5.46 -6.21 1.60
C THR A 55 3.99 -6.29 1.18
N GLY A 56 3.56 -5.37 0.32
CA GLY A 56 2.16 -5.31 -0.13
C GLY A 56 1.22 -4.67 0.90
N ARG A 57 -0.06 -4.58 0.55
CA ARG A 57 -1.12 -4.03 1.38
C ARG A 57 -2.38 -4.88 1.26
N GLU A 58 -3.12 -4.98 2.35
CA GLU A 58 -4.45 -5.59 2.40
C GLU A 58 -5.49 -4.58 2.87
N GLY A 59 -6.76 -4.86 2.61
CA GLY A 59 -7.88 -4.00 2.95
C GLY A 59 -8.44 -3.27 1.73
N GLY A 60 -9.77 -3.22 1.61
CA GLY A 60 -10.45 -2.59 0.48
C GLY A 60 -9.90 -3.01 -0.89
N GLU A 61 -9.65 -2.01 -1.74
CA GLU A 61 -9.11 -2.20 -3.09
C GLU A 61 -7.62 -2.58 -3.11
N TYR A 62 -6.87 -2.30 -2.03
CA TYR A 62 -5.43 -2.59 -1.96
C TYR A 62 -5.15 -4.09 -1.98
N SER A 63 -6.09 -4.90 -1.49
CA SER A 63 -6.04 -6.36 -1.57
C SER A 63 -6.06 -6.89 -3.01
N PHE A 64 -6.54 -6.14 -4.00
CA PHE A 64 -6.56 -6.62 -5.39
C PHE A 64 -5.16 -6.84 -5.95
N GLU A 65 -4.18 -6.03 -5.57
CA GLU A 65 -2.79 -6.22 -6.03
C GLU A 65 -2.19 -7.55 -5.55
N VAL A 66 -2.69 -8.09 -4.44
CA VAL A 66 -2.20 -9.34 -3.84
C VAL A 66 -3.03 -10.55 -4.29
N PHE A 67 -4.36 -10.40 -4.40
CA PHE A 67 -5.28 -11.53 -4.58
C PHE A 67 -5.93 -11.61 -5.95
N ALA A 68 -5.79 -10.60 -6.82
CA ALA A 68 -6.37 -10.60 -8.15
C ALA A 68 -5.29 -10.69 -9.24
N GLU A 69 -5.60 -11.42 -10.30
CA GLU A 69 -4.75 -11.51 -11.50
C GLU A 69 -5.25 -10.51 -12.55
N MET A 70 -4.40 -9.57 -12.95
CA MET A 70 -4.75 -8.60 -13.99
C MET A 70 -4.81 -9.29 -15.36
N LYS A 71 -5.93 -9.13 -16.06
CA LYS A 71 -6.13 -9.70 -17.40
C LYS A 71 -6.50 -8.63 -18.41
N ASN A 72 -5.72 -8.52 -19.48
CA ASN A 72 -6.07 -7.72 -20.64
C ASN A 72 -6.87 -8.57 -21.63
N VAL A 73 -8.00 -8.04 -22.10
CA VAL A 73 -8.76 -8.61 -23.21
C VAL A 73 -8.94 -7.53 -24.25
N CYS A 74 -8.46 -7.79 -25.47
CA CYS A 74 -8.57 -6.88 -26.60
C CYS A 74 -9.30 -7.59 -27.75
N ILE A 75 -10.29 -6.91 -28.34
CA ILE A 75 -11.10 -7.44 -29.44
C ILE A 75 -11.03 -6.42 -30.58
N SER A 76 -10.61 -6.88 -31.77
CA SER A 76 -10.78 -6.08 -32.99
C SER A 76 -12.24 -6.17 -33.45
N MET A 77 -12.89 -5.02 -33.59
CA MET A 77 -14.29 -4.92 -34.08
C MET A 77 -14.38 -4.61 -35.58
N GLY A 78 -13.24 -4.51 -36.27
CA GLY A 78 -13.18 -4.22 -37.69
C GLY A 78 -12.16 -5.08 -38.41
N ASP A 79 -12.15 -4.95 -39.73
CA ASP A 79 -11.19 -5.62 -40.60
C ASP A 79 -9.88 -4.84 -40.58
N HIS A 80 -8.82 -5.47 -40.09
CA HIS A 80 -7.46 -4.99 -40.29
C HIS A 80 -6.61 -6.11 -40.92
N PRO A 81 -5.66 -5.77 -41.80
CA PRO A 81 -4.75 -6.77 -42.33
C PRO A 81 -3.92 -7.36 -41.19
N ILE A 82 -3.91 -8.68 -41.04
CA ILE A 82 -2.98 -9.42 -40.19
C ILE A 82 -1.84 -9.91 -41.08
N PRO A 83 -0.62 -9.37 -40.94
CA PRO A 83 0.52 -9.80 -41.74
C PRO A 83 0.78 -11.31 -41.55
N LYS A 84 0.89 -12.04 -42.66
CA LYS A 84 1.35 -13.43 -42.64
C LYS A 84 2.84 -13.44 -42.96
N TRP A 85 3.63 -14.04 -42.06
CA TRP A 85 5.05 -14.26 -42.25
C TRP A 85 5.29 -15.77 -42.43
N GLY A 86 5.99 -16.17 -43.50
CA GLY A 86 6.41 -17.56 -43.71
C GLY A 86 5.53 -18.43 -44.62
N VAL A 87 4.79 -17.83 -45.55
CA VAL A 87 4.59 -18.44 -46.88
C VAL A 87 5.62 -17.85 -47.83
#